data_AF-A0AAP6Y674-F1
#
_entry.id   AF-A0AAP6Y674-F1
#
_cell.length_a   1.000
_cell.length_b   1.000
_cell.length_c   1.000
_cell.angle_alpha   90.00
_cell.angle_beta   90.00
_cell.angle_gamma   90.00
#
_symmetry.space_group_name_H-M   'P 1'
#
loop_
_entity.id
_entity.type
_entity.pdbx_description
1 polymer ?
#
loop_
_entity_poly.entity_id
_entity_poly.type
_entity_poly.pdbx_seq_one_letter_code
_entity_poly.pdbx_strand_id
1 'polypeptide(L)'
;MKSGKKYIIFAPIYNENVGGAIAMHRLCHLINKLGGEAYLWHDGKSSFKTCETFDTPTIFTKNLHDYIVVYMDVVSGNPLSCPHVVRWFLNKPGFFTGKVNYGENELYFRFQDAFFHEHFYSQKLYVAYFVKQYYFNKKYSNRSGSCYMMRKGRGRKIEHDLKNSTLIDDLSHKETAEVFNRSKYFYCYDLYSAYSSFAVLCGCIPIVIPQVGLSEKDWQGDTRLRYGIAYGKSEKQLSYAKNTARNLTRLIEDLELESEKHVENFIFETQRYFSLEKKSKSQIESEKPTFYNKLKNSKNKIVLFGASESLRILQFSLEIEKIDWHYIADNNPEKSGGSLFNRRVFLPQDLFSKEEQFDVLIVSAFHEEIKSQLVRYENIKYVYSVYD
;
A
#
# COMPACT_ATOMS: atom_id res chain seq x y z
N MET A 1 -25.01 -1.75 -26.59
CA MET A 1 -24.13 -0.78 -25.91
C MET A 1 -22.82 -1.49 -25.62
N LYS A 2 -21.65 -0.94 -25.98
CA LYS A 2 -20.38 -1.54 -25.52
C LYS A 2 -20.39 -1.52 -23.99
N SER A 3 -20.14 -2.66 -23.34
CA SER A 3 -19.91 -2.64 -21.90
C SER A 3 -18.71 -1.72 -21.63
N GLY A 4 -18.74 -0.98 -20.53
CA GLY A 4 -17.60 -0.17 -20.10
C GLY A 4 -16.34 -1.03 -19.94
N LYS A 5 -15.17 -0.38 -19.88
CA LYS A 5 -13.92 -1.08 -19.56
C LYS A 5 -14.00 -1.69 -18.16
N LYS A 6 -13.41 -2.84 -17.98
CA LYS A 6 -13.29 -3.53 -16.68
C LYS A 6 -12.09 -2.99 -15.92
N TYR A 7 -11.98 -3.27 -14.63
CA TYR A 7 -10.86 -2.82 -13.80
C TYR A 7 -10.01 -3.99 -13.33
N ILE A 8 -8.69 -3.80 -13.40
CA ILE A 8 -7.73 -4.64 -12.69
C ILE A 8 -7.09 -3.77 -11.61
N ILE A 9 -7.29 -4.15 -10.36
CA ILE A 9 -6.68 -3.50 -9.22
C ILE A 9 -5.39 -4.26 -8.89
N PHE A 10 -4.25 -3.62 -9.14
CA PHE A 10 -2.93 -4.20 -8.90
C PHE A 10 -2.58 -4.06 -7.42
N ALA A 11 -3.15 -4.96 -6.62
CA ALA A 11 -3.08 -4.91 -5.16
C ALA A 11 -2.08 -5.93 -4.59
N PRO A 12 -1.43 -5.63 -3.45
CA PRO A 12 -0.84 -6.67 -2.62
C PRO A 12 -1.93 -7.57 -1.99
N ILE A 13 -1.51 -8.68 -1.35
CA ILE A 13 -2.42 -9.49 -0.53
C ILE A 13 -3.10 -8.62 0.53
N TYR A 14 -4.32 -9.01 0.90
CA TYR A 14 -5.05 -8.33 1.96
C TYR A 14 -4.30 -8.45 3.30
N ASN A 15 -4.04 -7.30 3.90
CA ASN A 15 -3.50 -7.19 5.25
C ASN A 15 -4.25 -6.05 5.96
N GLU A 16 -4.99 -6.40 7.01
CA GLU A 16 -5.79 -5.47 7.81
C GLU A 16 -4.95 -4.39 8.51
N ASN A 17 -3.65 -4.63 8.68
CA ASN A 17 -2.72 -3.66 9.23
C ASN A 17 -2.10 -2.75 8.16
N VAL A 18 -2.31 -2.98 6.85
CA VAL A 18 -1.70 -2.20 5.77
C VAL A 18 -2.77 -1.40 5.02
N GLY A 19 -2.80 -0.08 5.24
CA GLY A 19 -3.81 0.81 4.64
C GLY A 19 -3.85 0.76 3.11
N GLY A 20 -2.70 0.59 2.44
CA GLY A 20 -2.65 0.43 0.99
C GLY A 20 -3.34 -0.84 0.50
N ALA A 21 -3.13 -1.97 1.18
CA ALA A 21 -3.79 -3.24 0.85
C ALA A 21 -5.31 -3.12 1.06
N ILE A 22 -5.74 -2.54 2.19
CA ILE A 22 -7.16 -2.30 2.47
C ILE A 22 -7.79 -1.43 1.39
N ALA A 23 -7.19 -0.28 1.08
CA ALA A 23 -7.75 0.69 0.13
C ALA A 23 -7.92 0.08 -1.27
N MET A 24 -6.92 -0.67 -1.75
CA MET A 24 -6.98 -1.34 -3.05
C MET A 24 -8.09 -2.40 -3.09
N HIS A 25 -8.16 -3.28 -2.08
CA HIS A 25 -9.21 -4.30 -2.02
C HIS A 25 -10.61 -3.68 -1.86
N ARG A 26 -10.72 -2.61 -1.06
CA ARG A 26 -11.98 -1.88 -0.86
C ARG A 26 -12.43 -1.17 -2.14
N LEU A 27 -11.51 -0.59 -2.91
CA LEU A 27 -11.83 0.02 -4.21
C LEU A 27 -12.41 -1.02 -5.17
N CYS A 28 -11.78 -2.19 -5.30
CA CYS A 28 -12.30 -3.30 -6.10
C CYS A 28 -13.75 -3.63 -5.73
N HIS A 29 -14.00 -3.83 -4.44
CA HIS A 29 -15.34 -4.12 -3.93
C HIS A 29 -16.35 -3.02 -4.19
N LEU A 30 -15.99 -1.75 -4.00
CA LEU A 30 -16.90 -0.63 -4.23
C LEU A 30 -17.23 -0.48 -5.73
N ILE A 31 -16.27 -0.71 -6.63
CA ILE A 31 -16.56 -0.72 -8.07
C ILE A 31 -17.58 -1.80 -8.41
N ASN A 32 -17.40 -3.02 -7.91
CA ASN A 32 -18.34 -4.12 -8.13
C ASN A 32 -19.72 -3.82 -7.51
N LYS A 33 -19.76 -3.31 -6.28
CA LYS A 33 -20.99 -2.90 -5.59
C LYS A 33 -21.79 -1.86 -6.38
N LEU A 34 -21.10 -0.94 -7.07
CA LEU A 34 -21.70 0.12 -7.87
C LEU A 34 -22.01 -0.29 -9.32
N GLY A 35 -21.96 -1.60 -9.63
CA GLY A 35 -22.32 -2.15 -10.94
C GLY A 35 -21.21 -2.13 -12.00
N GLY A 36 -19.97 -1.78 -11.60
CA GLY A 36 -18.79 -1.99 -12.43
C GLY A 36 -18.30 -3.45 -12.38
N GLU A 37 -17.26 -3.74 -13.17
CA GLU A 37 -16.56 -5.03 -13.13
C GLU A 37 -15.09 -4.80 -12.76
N ALA A 38 -14.68 -5.22 -11.57
CA ALA A 38 -13.34 -5.07 -11.03
C ALA A 38 -12.81 -6.37 -10.45
N TYR A 39 -11.51 -6.58 -10.65
CA TYR A 39 -10.81 -7.79 -10.25
C TYR A 39 -9.47 -7.44 -9.61
N LEU A 40 -9.00 -8.26 -8.68
CA LEU A 40 -7.63 -8.22 -8.20
C LEU A 40 -6.71 -8.98 -9.16
N TRP A 41 -5.53 -8.43 -9.45
CA TRP A 41 -4.55 -9.10 -10.31
C TRP A 41 -3.91 -10.31 -9.63
N HIS A 42 -4.44 -11.52 -9.90
CA HIS A 42 -3.96 -12.77 -9.32
C HIS A 42 -4.51 -14.00 -10.07
N ASP A 43 -3.75 -15.11 -10.13
CA ASP A 43 -4.10 -16.32 -10.90
C ASP A 43 -5.11 -17.27 -10.23
N GLY A 44 -5.47 -16.98 -8.98
CA GLY A 44 -6.37 -17.80 -8.15
C GLY A 44 -5.81 -19.16 -7.72
N LYS A 45 -4.56 -19.50 -8.09
CA LYS A 45 -3.92 -20.79 -7.79
C LYS A 45 -2.93 -20.70 -6.63
N SER A 46 -2.34 -19.53 -6.42
CA SER A 46 -1.49 -19.25 -5.26
C SER A 46 -2.32 -18.80 -4.04
N SER A 47 -1.79 -18.95 -2.82
CA SER A 47 -2.45 -18.59 -1.54
C SER A 47 -2.59 -17.06 -1.36
N PHE A 48 -3.40 -16.42 -2.20
CA PHE A 48 -3.63 -14.99 -2.19
C PHE A 48 -4.77 -14.65 -1.25
N LYS A 49 -4.43 -13.98 -0.15
CA LYS A 49 -5.41 -13.57 0.85
C LYS A 49 -6.22 -12.38 0.33
N THR A 50 -7.53 -12.52 0.30
CA THR A 50 -8.50 -11.43 0.11
C THR A 50 -9.20 -11.10 1.43
N CYS A 51 -9.97 -10.01 1.45
CA CYS A 51 -10.88 -9.73 2.56
C CYS A 51 -12.17 -10.53 2.38
N GLU A 52 -12.52 -11.37 3.35
CA GLU A 52 -13.68 -12.28 3.27
C GLU A 52 -15.01 -11.54 3.04
N THR A 53 -15.13 -10.31 3.52
CA THR A 53 -16.35 -9.50 3.38
C THR A 53 -16.40 -8.66 2.10
N PHE A 54 -15.33 -8.65 1.31
CA PHE A 54 -15.24 -7.84 0.11
C PHE A 54 -15.40 -8.69 -1.15
N ASP A 55 -16.27 -8.24 -2.04
CA ASP A 55 -16.37 -8.75 -3.40
C ASP A 55 -15.12 -8.38 -4.22
N THR A 56 -14.13 -9.29 -4.19
CA THR A 56 -12.78 -9.10 -4.72
C THR A 56 -12.35 -10.30 -5.58
N PRO A 57 -13.06 -10.59 -6.68
CA PRO A 57 -12.70 -11.70 -7.55
C PRO A 57 -11.29 -11.48 -8.11
N THR A 58 -10.56 -12.56 -8.36
CA THR A 58 -9.20 -12.50 -8.93
C THR A 58 -9.22 -12.76 -10.42
N ILE A 59 -8.32 -12.12 -11.16
CA ILE A 59 -8.11 -12.39 -12.58
C ILE A 59 -6.62 -12.40 -12.94
N PHE A 60 -6.27 -13.31 -13.84
CA PHE A 60 -5.01 -13.30 -14.58
C PHE A 60 -5.32 -13.47 -16.06
N THR A 61 -4.99 -12.46 -16.88
CA THR A 61 -5.32 -12.45 -18.32
C THR A 61 -4.25 -11.72 -19.12
N LYS A 62 -4.01 -12.20 -20.35
CA LYS A 62 -3.14 -11.52 -21.32
C LYS A 62 -3.89 -10.49 -22.16
N ASN A 63 -5.23 -10.52 -22.17
CA ASN A 63 -6.03 -9.55 -22.92
C ASN A 63 -6.36 -8.34 -22.03
N LEU A 64 -5.45 -7.37 -21.99
CA LEU A 64 -5.58 -6.17 -21.16
C LEU A 64 -6.22 -4.98 -21.89
N HIS A 65 -6.57 -5.11 -23.17
CA HIS A 65 -7.14 -4.02 -23.97
C HIS A 65 -8.53 -3.58 -23.49
N ASP A 66 -9.27 -4.47 -22.82
CA ASP A 66 -10.60 -4.18 -22.29
C ASP A 66 -10.57 -3.69 -20.84
N TYR A 67 -9.38 -3.52 -20.26
CA TYR A 67 -9.18 -3.19 -18.85
C TYR A 67 -8.59 -1.80 -18.64
N ILE A 68 -8.90 -1.23 -17.48
CA ILE A 68 -8.21 -0.12 -16.83
C ILE A 68 -7.45 -0.73 -15.65
N VAL A 69 -6.13 -0.56 -15.64
CA VAL A 69 -5.31 -1.03 -14.52
C VAL A 69 -5.09 0.11 -13.55
N VAL A 70 -5.34 -0.15 -12.26
CA VAL A 70 -5.09 0.78 -11.16
C VAL A 70 -3.83 0.35 -10.42
N TYR A 71 -2.81 1.20 -10.44
CA TYR A 71 -1.57 1.03 -9.69
C TYR A 71 -1.50 2.00 -8.51
N MET A 72 -0.83 1.60 -7.43
CA MET A 72 -0.43 2.50 -6.35
C MET A 72 0.76 3.40 -6.77
N ASP A 73 0.98 4.51 -6.06
CA ASP A 73 2.11 5.42 -6.27
C ASP A 73 3.50 4.76 -6.26
N VAL A 74 3.67 3.69 -5.49
CA VAL A 74 4.97 3.00 -5.38
C VAL A 74 5.31 2.15 -6.62
N VAL A 75 4.35 1.89 -7.51
CA VAL A 75 4.57 1.06 -8.70
C VAL A 75 5.18 1.92 -9.80
N SER A 76 6.37 1.54 -10.26
CA SER A 76 7.09 2.18 -11.36
C SER A 76 6.56 1.72 -12.72
N GLY A 77 6.39 2.65 -13.67
CA GLY A 77 6.01 2.37 -15.05
C GLY A 77 4.66 1.66 -15.18
N ASN A 78 4.56 0.81 -16.21
CA ASN A 78 3.34 0.04 -16.51
C ASN A 78 3.65 -1.46 -16.58
N PRO A 79 3.79 -2.16 -15.44
CA PRO A 79 4.27 -3.54 -15.40
C PRO A 79 3.40 -4.55 -16.15
N LEU A 80 2.10 -4.29 -16.30
CA LEU A 80 1.18 -5.14 -17.06
C LEU A 80 1.09 -4.77 -18.54
N SER A 81 1.79 -3.72 -19.00
CA SER A 81 1.69 -3.26 -20.39
C SER A 81 0.25 -2.91 -20.82
N CYS A 82 -0.56 -2.40 -19.89
CA CYS A 82 -1.96 -2.06 -20.13
C CYS A 82 -2.10 -0.71 -20.86
N PRO A 83 -2.95 -0.58 -21.89
CA PRO A 83 -3.15 0.69 -22.58
C PRO A 83 -3.90 1.77 -21.76
N HIS A 84 -4.60 1.40 -20.69
CA HIS A 84 -5.37 2.33 -19.85
C HIS A 84 -4.88 2.21 -18.40
N VAL A 85 -4.24 3.26 -17.90
CA VAL A 85 -3.54 3.23 -16.60
C VAL A 85 -4.02 4.36 -15.72
N VAL A 86 -4.45 3.98 -14.52
CA VAL A 86 -4.71 4.86 -13.39
C VAL A 86 -3.58 4.71 -12.39
N ARG A 87 -3.09 5.84 -11.87
CA ARG A 87 -2.18 5.89 -10.72
C ARG A 87 -2.91 6.49 -9.52
N TRP A 88 -3.00 5.74 -8.44
CA TRP A 88 -3.66 6.17 -7.20
C TRP A 88 -2.64 6.42 -6.10
N PHE A 89 -2.52 7.68 -5.70
CA PHE A 89 -1.61 8.16 -4.67
C PHE A 89 -2.17 7.86 -3.29
N LEU A 90 -1.70 6.76 -2.70
CA LEU A 90 -1.94 6.38 -1.30
C LEU A 90 -0.86 6.96 -0.37
N ASN A 91 0.15 7.61 -0.94
CA ASN A 91 1.06 8.55 -0.30
C ASN A 91 1.57 9.58 -1.34
N LYS A 92 2.41 10.53 -0.92
CA LYS A 92 3.11 11.42 -1.85
C LYS A 92 3.99 10.60 -2.82
N PRO A 93 3.90 10.83 -4.14
CA PRO A 93 4.79 10.22 -5.12
C PRO A 93 6.26 10.28 -4.69
N GLY A 94 6.97 9.16 -4.79
CA GLY A 94 8.39 9.06 -4.43
C GLY A 94 8.69 8.98 -2.93
N PHE A 95 7.68 9.00 -2.04
CA PHE A 95 7.91 8.98 -0.59
C PHE A 95 8.75 7.77 -0.12
N PHE A 96 8.50 6.58 -0.68
CA PHE A 96 9.18 5.35 -0.26
C PHE A 96 10.49 5.07 -1.00
N THR A 97 10.58 5.49 -2.26
CA THR A 97 11.66 5.08 -3.18
C THR A 97 12.59 6.24 -3.57
N GLY A 98 12.19 7.48 -3.30
CA GLY A 98 12.85 8.68 -3.82
C GLY A 98 12.71 8.88 -5.33
N LYS A 99 12.03 7.96 -6.03
CA LYS A 99 11.90 7.95 -7.50
C LYS A 99 10.44 7.94 -7.91
N VAL A 100 10.13 8.71 -8.95
CA VAL A 100 8.82 8.71 -9.61
C VAL A 100 9.02 8.42 -11.08
N ASN A 101 8.36 7.38 -11.57
CA ASN A 101 8.41 6.97 -12.97
C ASN A 101 6.98 6.59 -13.40
N TYR A 102 6.22 7.59 -13.81
CA TYR A 102 4.86 7.41 -14.32
C TYR A 102 4.84 7.72 -15.81
N GLY A 103 4.03 6.97 -16.56
CA GLY A 103 3.94 7.14 -18.01
C GLY A 103 3.07 8.31 -18.43
N GLU A 104 3.11 8.61 -19.72
CA GLU A 104 2.20 9.59 -20.34
C GLU A 104 0.78 9.03 -20.45
N ASN A 105 -0.23 9.88 -20.58
CA ASN A 105 -1.63 9.46 -20.76
C ASN A 105 -2.16 8.54 -19.64
N GLU A 106 -1.67 8.74 -18.42
CA GLU A 106 -2.25 8.14 -17.20
C GLU A 106 -3.23 9.11 -16.55
N LEU A 107 -4.23 8.57 -15.85
CA LEU A 107 -5.07 9.34 -14.94
C LEU A 107 -4.57 9.22 -13.50
N TYR A 108 -4.45 10.36 -12.83
CA TYR A 108 -3.97 10.43 -11.47
C TYR A 108 -5.13 10.68 -10.49
N PHE A 109 -5.15 9.91 -9.41
CA PHE A 109 -6.03 10.14 -8.27
C PHE A 109 -5.22 10.19 -6.98
N ARG A 110 -5.70 10.90 -5.97
CA ARG A 110 -5.09 10.96 -4.63
C ARG A 110 -6.10 10.58 -3.56
N PHE A 111 -5.64 9.81 -2.58
CA PHE A 111 -6.46 9.38 -1.45
C PHE A 111 -6.94 10.55 -0.58
N GLN A 112 -6.04 11.52 -0.35
CA GLN A 112 -6.29 12.69 0.47
C GLN A 112 -5.46 13.87 -0.04
N ASP A 113 -5.88 15.09 0.31
CA ASP A 113 -5.29 16.31 -0.23
C ASP A 113 -3.83 16.52 0.20
N ALA A 114 -3.42 15.96 1.35
CA ALA A 114 -2.02 15.96 1.79
C ALA A 114 -1.07 15.18 0.85
N PHE A 115 -1.60 14.35 -0.06
CA PHE A 115 -0.82 13.60 -1.06
C PHE A 115 -0.79 14.26 -2.43
N PHE A 116 -1.25 15.51 -2.53
CA PHE A 116 -1.09 16.31 -3.74
C PHE A 116 0.38 16.43 -4.15
N HIS A 117 0.62 16.41 -5.46
CA HIS A 117 1.93 16.56 -6.07
C HIS A 117 1.81 17.49 -7.27
N GLU A 118 2.63 18.53 -7.32
CA GLU A 118 2.47 19.64 -8.27
C GLU A 118 2.63 19.22 -9.75
N HIS A 119 3.47 18.22 -10.02
CA HIS A 119 3.70 17.72 -11.37
C HIS A 119 2.62 16.75 -11.87
N PHE A 120 1.71 16.28 -11.01
CA PHE A 120 0.69 15.29 -11.37
C PHE A 120 -0.69 15.79 -10.97
N TYR A 121 -1.42 16.36 -11.92
CA TYR A 121 -2.80 16.79 -11.71
C TYR A 121 -3.66 15.58 -11.34
N SER A 122 -3.99 15.47 -10.06
CA SER A 122 -4.78 14.37 -9.52
C SER A 122 -6.19 14.81 -9.16
N GLN A 123 -7.13 13.89 -9.21
CA GLN A 123 -8.48 14.06 -8.64
C GLN A 123 -8.56 13.35 -7.28
N LYS A 124 -9.52 13.73 -6.43
CA LYS A 124 -9.70 13.06 -5.14
C LYS A 124 -10.43 11.73 -5.33
N LEU A 125 -9.86 10.66 -4.78
CA LEU A 125 -10.49 9.35 -4.65
C LEU A 125 -10.25 8.86 -3.23
N TYR A 126 -11.15 9.22 -2.31
CA TYR A 126 -11.11 8.74 -0.94
C TYR A 126 -11.98 7.49 -0.81
N VAL A 127 -11.39 6.41 -0.28
CA VAL A 127 -12.09 5.15 -0.04
C VAL A 127 -12.12 4.89 1.47
N ALA A 128 -13.31 5.00 2.06
CA ALA A 128 -13.52 4.81 3.48
C ALA A 128 -13.51 3.32 3.86
N TYR A 129 -12.81 3.01 4.95
CA TYR A 129 -12.93 1.72 5.62
C TYR A 129 -12.64 1.86 7.11
N PHE A 130 -13.64 1.54 7.94
CA PHE A 130 -13.54 1.58 9.39
C PHE A 130 -13.91 0.21 9.98
N VAL A 131 -13.04 -0.36 10.80
CA VAL A 131 -13.22 -1.69 11.40
C VAL A 131 -14.10 -1.60 12.66
N LYS A 132 -15.34 -1.15 12.48
CA LYS A 132 -16.26 -0.80 13.58
C LYS A 132 -16.58 -1.97 14.50
N GLN A 133 -16.41 -3.23 14.05
CA GLN A 133 -16.71 -4.41 14.87
C GLN A 133 -15.82 -4.54 16.11
N TYR A 134 -14.60 -3.98 16.08
CA TYR A 134 -13.68 -4.05 17.23
C TYR A 134 -13.63 -2.74 18.01
N TYR A 135 -13.77 -1.60 17.33
CA TYR A 135 -13.52 -0.29 17.92
C TYR A 135 -14.80 0.39 18.40
N PHE A 136 -15.14 0.15 19.66
CA PHE A 136 -16.21 0.84 20.38
C PHE A 136 -15.84 1.02 21.85
N ASN A 137 -16.43 2.04 22.49
CA ASN A 137 -16.18 2.38 23.88
C ASN A 137 -16.91 1.41 24.82
N LYS A 138 -16.14 0.57 25.52
CA LYS A 138 -16.63 -0.39 26.53
C LYS A 138 -16.98 0.23 27.88
N LYS A 139 -16.82 1.54 28.02
CA LYS A 139 -17.14 2.33 29.23
C LYS A 139 -16.41 1.84 30.49
N TYR A 140 -15.17 1.39 30.35
CA TYR A 140 -14.32 1.09 31.52
C TYR A 140 -14.15 2.35 32.38
N SER A 141 -14.32 2.21 33.69
CA SER A 141 -14.35 3.32 34.66
C SER A 141 -12.96 3.90 34.95
N ASN A 142 -11.90 3.12 34.82
CA ASN A 142 -10.54 3.50 35.21
C ASN A 142 -9.57 3.39 34.02
N ARG A 143 -9.46 4.47 33.23
CA ARG A 143 -8.45 4.58 32.17
C ARG A 143 -7.16 5.15 32.74
N SER A 144 -6.03 4.49 32.48
CA SER A 144 -4.72 4.94 32.95
C SER A 144 -3.63 4.60 31.93
N GLY A 145 -2.44 5.17 32.11
CA GLY A 145 -1.32 4.95 31.20
C GLY A 145 -1.58 5.43 29.77
N SER A 146 -0.75 4.93 28.85
CA SER A 146 -0.84 5.24 27.43
C SER A 146 -0.57 4.02 26.56
N CYS A 147 -0.74 4.21 25.27
CA CYS A 147 -0.22 3.35 24.23
C CYS A 147 0.37 4.20 23.12
N TYR A 148 1.16 3.60 22.24
CA TYR A 148 1.79 4.32 21.15
C TYR A 148 2.04 3.44 19.93
N MET A 149 2.20 4.09 18.78
CA MET A 149 2.37 3.45 17.48
C MET A 149 3.44 4.19 16.67
N MET A 150 4.39 3.46 16.10
CA MET A 150 5.49 4.01 15.30
C MET A 150 5.18 3.92 13.81
N ARG A 151 4.99 2.72 13.27
CA ARG A 151 4.68 2.45 11.84
C ARG A 151 5.50 3.32 10.86
N LYS A 152 4.85 4.16 10.05
CA LYS A 152 5.50 5.06 9.07
C LYS A 152 6.37 6.14 9.73
N GLY A 153 6.22 6.34 11.03
CA GLY A 153 7.06 7.18 11.87
C GLY A 153 8.22 6.45 12.55
N ARG A 154 8.56 5.22 12.14
CA ARG A 154 9.75 4.51 12.64
C ARG A 154 11.01 5.38 12.47
N GLY A 155 11.83 5.44 13.52
CA GLY A 155 13.02 6.31 13.56
C GLY A 155 12.77 7.73 14.09
N ARG A 156 11.51 8.14 14.27
CA ARG A 156 11.20 9.41 14.96
C ARG A 156 11.57 9.33 16.44
N LYS A 157 12.04 10.45 17.00
CA LYS A 157 12.32 10.59 18.43
C LYS A 157 11.06 10.38 19.24
N ILE A 158 11.13 9.55 20.28
CA ILE A 158 10.03 9.37 21.23
C ILE A 158 9.94 10.61 22.14
N GLU A 159 8.73 11.10 22.33
CA GLU A 159 8.39 12.37 23.00
C GLU A 159 7.36 12.20 24.12
N HIS A 160 7.16 10.97 24.61
CA HIS A 160 6.24 10.67 25.71
C HIS A 160 6.88 9.68 26.69
N ASP A 161 6.27 9.54 27.88
CA ASP A 161 6.73 8.59 28.89
C ASP A 161 6.35 7.16 28.49
N LEU A 162 7.35 6.27 28.49
CA LEU A 162 7.20 4.86 28.12
C LEU A 162 6.91 3.94 29.33
N LYS A 163 7.07 4.41 30.57
CA LYS A 163 7.00 3.56 31.78
C LYS A 163 5.67 2.79 31.91
N ASN A 164 4.58 3.37 31.40
CA ASN A 164 3.26 2.74 31.34
C ASN A 164 2.63 2.95 29.95
N SER A 165 3.41 2.67 28.90
CA SER A 165 2.99 2.84 27.50
C SER A 165 3.12 1.54 26.71
N THR A 166 2.01 1.04 26.17
CA THR A 166 2.00 -0.18 25.33
C THR A 166 2.28 0.15 23.86
N LEU A 167 3.29 -0.47 23.25
CA LEU A 167 3.50 -0.42 21.79
C LEU A 167 2.46 -1.30 21.09
N ILE A 168 1.74 -0.76 20.11
CA ILE A 168 0.63 -1.48 19.43
C ILE A 168 0.95 -1.94 18.00
N ASP A 169 2.17 -1.68 17.48
CA ASP A 169 2.50 -1.88 16.06
C ASP A 169 2.24 -3.31 15.54
N ASP A 170 2.40 -4.32 16.42
CA ASP A 170 2.29 -5.74 16.06
C ASP A 170 1.02 -6.42 16.63
N LEU A 171 0.11 -5.64 17.24
CA LEU A 171 -1.13 -6.18 17.81
C LEU A 171 -2.21 -6.36 16.75
N SER A 172 -3.09 -7.34 16.94
CA SER A 172 -4.31 -7.47 16.14
C SER A 172 -5.26 -6.28 16.38
N HIS A 173 -6.24 -6.08 15.50
CA HIS A 173 -7.27 -5.06 15.71
C HIS A 173 -8.04 -5.26 17.02
N LYS A 174 -8.34 -6.52 17.39
CA LYS A 174 -9.02 -6.86 18.64
C LYS A 174 -8.18 -6.48 19.85
N GLU A 175 -6.91 -6.88 19.89
CA GLU A 175 -6.00 -6.54 20.98
C GLU A 175 -5.78 -5.03 21.08
N THR A 176 -5.59 -4.36 19.94
CA THR A 176 -5.47 -2.90 19.87
C THR A 176 -6.69 -2.22 20.47
N ALA A 177 -7.91 -2.67 20.14
CA ALA A 177 -9.13 -2.11 20.68
C ALA A 177 -9.23 -2.26 22.21
N GLU A 178 -8.77 -3.40 22.76
CA GLU A 178 -8.68 -3.58 24.21
C GLU A 178 -7.69 -2.61 24.85
N VAL A 179 -6.52 -2.42 24.24
CA VAL A 179 -5.51 -1.47 24.71
C VAL A 179 -6.09 -0.05 24.69
N PHE A 180 -6.73 0.38 23.60
CA PHE A 180 -7.39 1.69 23.54
C PHE A 180 -8.50 1.84 24.59
N ASN A 181 -9.28 0.80 24.87
CA ASN A 181 -10.33 0.90 25.89
C ASN A 181 -9.78 1.08 27.32
N ARG A 182 -8.55 0.65 27.59
CA ARG A 182 -7.88 0.78 28.92
C ARG A 182 -6.98 2.01 29.02
N SER A 183 -6.39 2.45 27.91
CA SER A 183 -5.46 3.58 27.86
C SER A 183 -6.17 4.93 27.98
N LYS A 184 -5.51 5.90 28.62
CA LYS A 184 -5.94 7.30 28.64
C LYS A 184 -5.51 8.04 27.37
N TYR A 185 -4.27 7.85 26.96
CA TYR A 185 -3.67 8.52 25.80
C TYR A 185 -3.14 7.53 24.77
N PHE A 186 -3.26 7.88 23.49
CA PHE A 186 -2.63 7.17 22.40
C PHE A 186 -1.66 8.11 21.67
N TYR A 187 -0.35 7.86 21.75
CA TYR A 187 0.66 8.66 21.05
C TYR A 187 0.96 8.08 19.67
N CYS A 188 0.55 8.80 18.63
CA CYS A 188 0.66 8.35 17.25
C CYS A 188 1.82 9.06 16.54
N TYR A 189 2.87 8.31 16.19
CA TYR A 189 4.01 8.81 15.42
C TYR A 189 3.81 8.65 13.90
N ASP A 190 2.78 7.93 13.49
CA ASP A 190 2.29 7.89 12.12
C ASP A 190 1.31 9.05 11.89
N LEU A 191 1.72 10.05 11.10
CA LEU A 191 0.94 11.27 10.89
C LEU A 191 -0.44 10.99 10.27
N TYR A 192 -0.56 9.98 9.41
CA TYR A 192 -1.78 9.72 8.64
C TYR A 192 -2.24 8.28 8.87
N SER A 193 -2.89 8.07 10.02
CA SER A 193 -3.37 6.76 10.46
C SER A 193 -4.83 6.79 10.93
N ALA A 194 -5.62 5.84 10.44
CA ALA A 194 -6.99 5.59 10.91
C ALA A 194 -7.04 5.17 12.39
N TYR A 195 -5.92 4.69 12.95
CA TYR A 195 -5.82 4.30 14.36
C TYR A 195 -6.12 5.47 15.32
N SER A 196 -5.87 6.72 14.90
CA SER A 196 -6.30 7.89 15.68
C SER A 196 -7.82 7.91 15.84
N SER A 197 -8.58 7.72 14.76
CA SER A 197 -10.05 7.61 14.83
C SER A 197 -10.50 6.40 15.64
N PHE A 198 -9.85 5.25 15.48
CA PHE A 198 -10.15 4.03 16.26
C PHE A 198 -9.96 4.23 17.77
N ALA A 199 -8.92 4.97 18.18
CA ALA A 199 -8.69 5.32 19.57
C ALA A 199 -9.83 6.19 20.13
N VAL A 200 -10.29 7.19 19.37
CA VAL A 200 -11.44 8.04 19.75
C VAL A 200 -12.70 7.20 19.94
N LEU A 201 -13.00 6.28 19.01
CA LEU A 201 -14.17 5.40 19.12
C LEU A 201 -14.14 4.53 20.38
N CYS A 202 -12.94 4.17 20.85
CA CYS A 202 -12.73 3.45 22.10
C CYS A 202 -12.68 4.34 23.34
N GLY A 203 -12.78 5.67 23.20
CA GLY A 203 -12.68 6.65 24.29
C GLY A 203 -11.26 6.97 24.75
N CYS A 204 -10.22 6.51 24.04
CA CYS A 204 -8.84 6.91 24.25
C CYS A 204 -8.58 8.25 23.56
N ILE A 205 -7.76 9.13 24.15
CA ILE A 205 -7.43 10.42 23.54
C ILE A 205 -6.19 10.26 22.65
N PRO A 206 -6.33 10.25 21.30
CA PRO A 206 -5.18 10.22 20.42
C PRO A 206 -4.46 11.58 20.39
N ILE A 207 -3.14 11.50 20.39
CA ILE A 207 -2.21 12.61 20.26
C ILE A 207 -1.30 12.27 19.09
N VAL A 208 -1.51 12.92 17.95
CA VAL A 208 -0.58 12.85 16.82
C VAL A 208 0.63 13.69 17.17
N ILE A 209 1.81 13.09 17.15
CA ILE A 209 3.06 13.77 17.47
C ILE A 209 3.46 14.65 16.27
N PRO A 210 3.55 15.98 16.44
CA PRO A 210 3.91 16.89 15.35
C PRO A 210 5.27 16.58 14.74
N GLN A 211 5.39 16.76 13.43
CA GLN A 211 6.69 16.72 12.75
C GLN A 211 7.23 18.14 12.61
N VAL A 212 8.56 18.31 12.76
CA VAL A 212 9.23 19.60 12.54
C VAL A 212 8.89 20.13 11.16
N GLY A 213 8.48 21.40 11.08
CA GLY A 213 8.10 22.05 9.84
C GLY A 213 6.70 21.72 9.32
N LEU A 214 5.91 20.90 10.03
CA LEU A 214 4.54 20.58 9.66
C LEU A 214 3.55 21.19 10.66
N SER A 215 2.84 22.23 10.25
CA SER A 215 1.79 22.84 11.08
C SER A 215 0.56 21.95 11.18
N GLU A 216 -0.30 22.18 12.18
CA GLU A 216 -1.59 21.48 12.30
C GLU A 216 -2.46 21.65 11.04
N LYS A 217 -2.42 22.85 10.45
CA LYS A 217 -3.18 23.20 9.25
C LYS A 217 -2.69 22.44 8.03
N ASP A 218 -1.38 22.33 7.87
CA ASP A 218 -0.76 21.64 6.73
C ASP A 218 -0.80 20.12 6.91
N TRP A 219 -0.76 19.64 8.16
CA TRP A 219 -0.94 18.24 8.47
C TRP A 219 -2.31 17.75 8.00
N GLN A 220 -3.40 18.40 8.44
CA GLN A 220 -4.76 17.98 8.10
C GLN A 220 -5.65 19.17 7.80
N GLY A 221 -5.67 19.68 6.57
CA GLY A 221 -6.43 20.88 6.19
C GLY A 221 -7.94 20.82 6.46
N ASP A 222 -8.55 19.64 6.34
CA ASP A 222 -9.98 19.46 6.67
C ASP A 222 -10.14 19.30 8.19
N THR A 223 -10.67 20.34 8.83
CA THR A 223 -10.90 20.36 10.29
C THR A 223 -11.83 19.25 10.78
N ARG A 224 -12.73 18.71 9.93
CA ARG A 224 -13.59 17.58 10.29
C ARG A 224 -12.75 16.35 10.61
N LEU A 225 -11.72 16.09 9.81
CA LEU A 225 -10.80 14.95 9.96
C LEU A 225 -9.91 15.04 11.21
N ARG A 226 -10.02 16.12 12.01
CA ARG A 226 -9.35 16.27 13.31
C ARG A 226 -10.25 15.98 14.50
N TYR A 227 -11.55 15.71 14.31
CA TYR A 227 -12.47 15.47 15.42
C TYR A 227 -12.00 14.35 16.34
N GLY A 228 -11.88 14.66 17.63
CA GLY A 228 -11.36 13.73 18.64
C GLY A 228 -9.85 13.66 18.74
N ILE A 229 -9.10 14.39 17.91
CA ILE A 229 -7.64 14.23 17.77
C ILE A 229 -6.90 15.48 18.21
N ALA A 230 -5.87 15.29 19.05
CA ALA A 230 -4.93 16.33 19.44
C ALA A 230 -3.70 16.30 18.53
N TYR A 231 -3.29 17.45 17.98
CA TYR A 231 -2.01 17.61 17.29
C TYR A 231 -0.97 18.16 18.28
N GLY A 232 -0.22 17.27 18.93
CA GLY A 232 0.67 17.60 20.04
C GLY A 232 0.00 17.63 21.41
N LYS A 233 0.81 17.85 22.47
CA LYS A 233 0.44 17.62 23.88
C LYS A 233 -0.10 18.86 24.61
N SER A 234 -0.36 19.97 23.91
CA SER A 234 -0.80 21.20 24.58
C SER A 234 -2.21 21.05 25.16
N GLU A 235 -2.50 21.75 26.25
CA GLU A 235 -3.83 21.71 26.90
C GLU A 235 -4.96 22.12 25.94
N LYS A 236 -4.67 23.09 25.06
CA LYS A 236 -5.59 23.50 23.98
C LYS A 236 -5.95 22.33 23.06
N GLN A 237 -4.96 21.56 22.62
CA GLN A 237 -5.16 20.42 21.72
C GLN A 237 -5.87 19.25 22.42
N LEU A 238 -5.50 18.96 23.67
CA LEU A 238 -6.19 17.94 24.48
C LEU A 238 -7.65 18.31 24.76
N SER A 239 -7.94 19.59 24.99
CA SER A 239 -9.31 20.08 25.18
C SER A 239 -10.12 20.01 23.90
N TYR A 240 -9.52 20.40 22.76
CA TYR A 240 -10.13 20.26 21.44
C TYR A 240 -10.51 18.81 21.14
N ALA A 241 -9.58 17.86 21.35
CA ALA A 241 -9.81 16.44 21.15
C ALA A 241 -11.03 15.95 21.96
N LYS A 242 -11.07 16.24 23.27
CA LYS A 242 -12.19 15.84 24.13
C LYS A 242 -13.53 16.43 23.67
N ASN A 243 -13.56 17.73 23.35
CA ASN A 243 -14.80 18.44 23.03
C ASN A 243 -15.38 18.06 21.65
N THR A 244 -14.53 17.60 20.73
CA THR A 244 -14.94 17.23 19.37
C THR A 244 -15.10 15.74 19.14
N ALA A 245 -14.66 14.88 20.07
CA ALA A 245 -14.73 13.42 19.94
C ALA A 245 -16.12 12.89 19.56
N ARG A 246 -17.19 13.48 20.14
CA ARG A 246 -18.59 13.10 19.85
C ARG A 246 -19.01 13.27 18.39
N ASN A 247 -18.31 14.12 17.63
CA ASN A 247 -18.62 14.38 16.22
C ASN A 247 -18.07 13.29 15.29
N LEU A 248 -17.14 12.44 15.76
CA LEU A 248 -16.46 11.47 14.91
C LEU A 248 -17.41 10.41 14.35
N THR A 249 -18.38 9.92 15.14
CA THR A 249 -19.31 8.87 14.68
C THR A 249 -20.09 9.33 13.45
N ARG A 250 -20.66 10.55 13.50
CA ARG A 250 -21.37 11.14 12.36
C ARG A 250 -20.44 11.37 11.17
N LEU A 251 -19.22 11.86 11.43
CA LEU A 251 -18.23 12.04 10.35
C LEU A 251 -17.90 10.71 9.65
N ILE A 252 -17.78 9.60 10.38
CA ILE A 252 -17.50 8.30 9.76
C ILE A 252 -18.64 7.88 8.82
N GLU A 253 -19.90 8.09 9.21
CA GLU A 253 -21.06 7.84 8.35
C GLU A 253 -21.03 8.73 7.10
N ASP A 254 -20.75 10.02 7.28
CA ASP A 254 -20.61 10.98 6.17
C ASP A 254 -19.47 10.56 5.21
N LEU A 255 -18.33 10.14 5.75
CA LEU A 255 -17.17 9.68 4.97
C LEU A 255 -17.44 8.39 4.20
N GLU A 256 -18.26 7.48 4.73
CA GLU A 256 -18.70 6.27 4.03
C GLU A 256 -19.59 6.63 2.83
N LEU A 257 -20.50 7.60 2.97
CA LEU A 257 -21.33 8.10 1.88
C LEU A 257 -20.50 8.89 0.84
N GLU A 258 -19.58 9.74 1.30
CA GLU A 258 -18.64 10.46 0.43
C GLU A 258 -17.74 9.48 -0.34
N SER A 259 -17.34 8.38 0.28
CA SER A 259 -16.54 7.33 -0.36
C SER A 259 -17.24 6.70 -1.56
N GLU A 260 -18.53 6.40 -1.47
CA GLU A 260 -19.27 5.83 -2.61
C GLU A 260 -19.33 6.82 -3.77
N LYS A 261 -19.62 8.10 -3.49
CA LYS A 261 -19.63 9.18 -4.50
C LYS A 261 -18.26 9.38 -5.17
N HIS A 262 -17.16 9.29 -4.40
CA HIS A 262 -15.82 9.37 -4.99
C HIS A 262 -15.55 8.20 -5.94
N VAL A 263 -16.02 6.98 -5.62
CA VAL A 263 -15.86 5.81 -6.49
C VAL A 263 -16.75 5.91 -7.73
N GLU A 264 -17.99 6.40 -7.60
CA GLU A 264 -18.86 6.69 -8.74
C GLU A 264 -18.21 7.68 -9.72
N ASN A 265 -17.68 8.79 -9.18
CA ASN A 265 -16.97 9.79 -9.99
C ASN A 265 -15.68 9.22 -10.62
N PHE A 266 -14.94 8.39 -9.88
CA PHE A 266 -13.77 7.68 -10.40
C PHE A 266 -14.14 6.79 -11.59
N ILE A 267 -15.23 6.01 -11.49
CA ILE A 267 -15.71 5.17 -12.58
C ILE A 267 -16.09 6.05 -13.77
N PHE A 268 -16.89 7.10 -13.55
CA PHE A 268 -17.32 8.01 -14.62
C PHE A 268 -16.13 8.64 -15.35
N GLU A 269 -15.19 9.25 -14.63
CA GLU A 269 -14.06 9.96 -15.21
C GLU A 269 -13.10 9.03 -15.96
N THR A 270 -12.81 7.86 -15.40
CA THR A 270 -11.91 6.90 -16.06
C THR A 270 -12.55 6.28 -17.31
N GLN A 271 -13.84 5.95 -17.28
CA GLN A 271 -14.55 5.48 -18.48
C GLN A 271 -14.61 6.56 -19.56
N ARG A 272 -14.92 7.80 -19.17
CA ARG A 272 -14.96 8.95 -20.10
C ARG A 272 -13.61 9.17 -20.76
N TYR A 273 -12.55 9.29 -19.97
CA TYR A 273 -11.20 9.53 -20.48
C TYR A 273 -10.72 8.40 -21.39
N PHE A 274 -10.80 7.14 -20.95
CA PHE A 274 -10.30 6.00 -21.72
C PHE A 274 -11.25 5.54 -22.85
N SER A 275 -12.38 6.21 -23.05
CA SER A 275 -13.18 6.06 -24.27
C SER A 275 -12.53 6.77 -25.48
N LEU A 276 -11.68 7.77 -25.21
CA LEU A 276 -11.00 8.61 -26.20
C LEU A 276 -9.48 8.35 -26.20
N GLU A 277 -8.91 8.25 -25.01
CA GLU A 277 -7.46 8.16 -24.80
C GLU A 277 -7.01 6.73 -24.51
N LYS A 278 -5.84 6.36 -25.05
CA LYS A 278 -5.13 5.13 -24.69
C LYS A 278 -3.66 5.28 -25.03
N LYS A 279 -2.80 4.55 -24.32
CA LYS A 279 -1.37 4.48 -24.66
C LYS A 279 -1.18 3.81 -26.03
N SER A 280 -0.28 4.36 -26.83
CA SER A 280 0.19 3.73 -28.06
C SER A 280 1.08 2.52 -27.75
N LYS A 281 1.35 1.69 -28.76
CA LYS A 281 2.28 0.56 -28.59
C LYS A 281 3.70 1.02 -28.22
N SER A 282 4.16 2.15 -28.75
CA SER A 282 5.49 2.69 -28.44
C SER A 282 5.57 3.22 -27.01
N GLN A 283 4.52 3.91 -26.54
CA GLN A 283 4.43 4.36 -25.14
C GLN A 283 4.47 3.16 -24.19
N ILE A 284 3.64 2.14 -24.44
CA ILE A 284 3.62 0.92 -23.62
C ILE A 284 5.00 0.27 -23.56
N GLU A 285 5.70 0.15 -24.69
CA GLU A 285 7.03 -0.46 -24.73
C GLU A 285 8.09 0.38 -24.00
N SER A 286 8.03 1.72 -24.10
CA SER A 286 8.96 2.62 -23.39
C SER A 286 8.78 2.64 -21.87
N GLU A 287 7.58 2.27 -21.38
CA GLU A 287 7.25 2.24 -19.96
C GLU A 287 7.51 0.88 -19.30
N LYS A 288 7.94 -0.12 -20.10
CA LYS A 288 8.32 -1.41 -19.55
C LYS A 288 9.58 -1.26 -18.69
N PRO A 289 9.64 -1.94 -17.54
CA PRO A 289 10.86 -1.99 -16.76
C PRO A 289 12.05 -2.47 -17.60
N THR A 290 13.15 -1.71 -17.54
CA THR A 290 14.34 -1.94 -18.40
C THR A 290 14.97 -3.32 -18.19
N PHE A 291 14.74 -3.94 -17.03
CA PHE A 291 15.24 -5.28 -16.73
C PHE A 291 14.52 -6.39 -17.52
N TYR A 292 13.30 -6.18 -18.03
CA TYR A 292 12.59 -7.22 -18.78
C TYR A 292 13.37 -7.69 -20.01
N ASN A 293 13.81 -6.76 -20.86
CA ASN A 293 14.58 -7.11 -22.06
C ASN A 293 15.96 -7.71 -21.73
N LYS A 294 16.56 -7.31 -20.60
CA LYS A 294 17.85 -7.87 -20.16
C LYS A 294 17.68 -9.30 -19.66
N LEU A 295 16.69 -9.54 -18.81
CA LEU A 295 16.38 -10.86 -18.26
C LEU A 295 15.91 -11.84 -19.33
N LYS A 296 15.04 -11.39 -20.26
CA LYS A 296 14.52 -12.22 -21.35
C LYS A 296 15.61 -12.76 -22.27
N ASN A 297 16.69 -12.01 -22.46
CA ASN A 297 17.82 -12.38 -23.31
C ASN A 297 19.00 -12.94 -22.51
N SER A 298 18.84 -13.15 -21.20
CA SER A 298 19.91 -13.66 -20.35
C SER A 298 20.24 -15.11 -20.67
N LYS A 299 21.53 -15.44 -20.68
CA LYS A 299 22.03 -16.81 -20.74
C LYS A 299 22.33 -17.39 -19.35
N ASN A 300 22.20 -16.56 -18.31
CA ASN A 300 22.50 -16.90 -16.93
C ASN A 300 21.26 -17.40 -16.20
N LYS A 301 21.45 -18.01 -15.03
CA LYS A 301 20.35 -18.41 -14.14
C LYS A 301 19.78 -17.18 -13.45
N ILE A 302 18.52 -16.88 -13.73
CA ILE A 302 17.83 -15.73 -13.14
C ILE A 302 17.38 -16.06 -11.71
N VAL A 303 17.78 -15.21 -10.77
CA VAL A 303 17.42 -15.28 -9.34
C VAL A 303 16.52 -14.11 -9.00
N LEU A 304 15.37 -14.40 -8.40
CA LEU A 304 14.49 -13.40 -7.82
C LEU A 304 14.83 -13.23 -6.34
N PHE A 305 15.40 -12.08 -5.97
CA PHE A 305 15.93 -11.83 -4.64
C PHE A 305 14.96 -11.01 -3.79
N GLY A 306 14.50 -11.61 -2.69
CA GLY A 306 13.45 -11.09 -1.82
C GLY A 306 12.19 -11.95 -1.96
N ALA A 307 12.05 -12.95 -1.10
CA ALA A 307 10.85 -13.78 -0.99
C ALA A 307 9.76 -12.98 -0.27
N SER A 308 9.17 -12.03 -0.98
CA SER A 308 8.23 -11.03 -0.47
C SER A 308 6.89 -11.09 -1.22
N GLU A 309 5.90 -10.35 -0.72
CA GLU A 309 4.64 -10.16 -1.43
C GLU A 309 4.82 -9.38 -2.74
N SER A 310 5.82 -8.49 -2.82
CA SER A 310 6.16 -7.81 -4.08
C SER A 310 6.60 -8.81 -5.15
N LEU A 311 7.31 -9.88 -4.76
CA LEU A 311 7.64 -10.98 -5.66
C LEU A 311 6.40 -11.74 -6.11
N ARG A 312 5.37 -11.86 -5.26
CA ARG A 312 4.12 -12.54 -5.65
C ARG A 312 3.45 -11.87 -6.84
N ILE A 313 3.44 -10.55 -6.84
CA ILE A 313 2.80 -9.78 -7.89
C ILE A 313 3.69 -9.73 -9.14
N LEU A 314 5.00 -9.55 -8.97
CA LEU A 314 5.96 -9.44 -10.07
C LEU A 314 6.02 -10.70 -10.95
N GLN A 315 5.90 -11.88 -10.34
CA GLN A 315 5.98 -13.16 -11.06
C GLN A 315 4.99 -13.23 -12.23
N PHE A 316 3.78 -12.70 -12.05
CA PHE A 316 2.78 -12.64 -13.13
C PHE A 316 3.22 -11.77 -14.30
N SER A 317 3.88 -10.65 -14.03
CA SER A 317 4.40 -9.78 -15.08
C SER A 317 5.57 -10.45 -15.82
N LEU A 318 6.44 -11.16 -15.11
CA LEU A 318 7.50 -11.96 -15.73
C LEU A 318 6.91 -13.08 -16.63
N GLU A 319 5.82 -13.72 -16.19
CA GLU A 319 5.13 -14.74 -16.98
C GLU A 319 4.49 -14.18 -18.26
N ILE A 320 3.88 -12.98 -18.19
CA ILE A 320 3.34 -12.30 -19.37
C ILE A 320 4.46 -12.00 -20.39
N GLU A 321 5.59 -11.50 -19.92
CA GLU A 321 6.73 -11.14 -20.78
C GLU A 321 7.54 -12.36 -21.25
N LYS A 322 7.17 -13.56 -20.77
CA LYS A 322 7.83 -14.85 -21.03
C LYS A 322 9.28 -14.87 -20.55
N ILE A 323 9.51 -14.41 -19.33
CA ILE A 323 10.81 -14.42 -18.68
C ILE A 323 10.90 -15.64 -17.76
N ASP A 324 11.73 -16.61 -18.14
CA ASP A 324 11.99 -17.80 -17.35
C ASP A 324 13.00 -17.52 -16.23
N TRP A 325 12.60 -17.82 -15.00
CA TRP A 325 13.46 -17.64 -13.83
C TRP A 325 13.67 -18.96 -13.08
N HIS A 326 14.73 -19.01 -12.27
CA HIS A 326 15.31 -20.27 -11.79
C HIS A 326 15.26 -20.42 -10.28
N TYR A 327 15.63 -19.39 -9.54
CA TYR A 327 15.79 -19.48 -8.09
C TYR A 327 15.15 -18.30 -7.37
N ILE A 328 14.86 -18.51 -6.08
CA ILE A 328 14.45 -17.46 -5.15
C ILE A 328 15.50 -17.41 -4.04
N ALA A 329 15.97 -16.21 -3.71
CA ALA A 329 16.88 -15.99 -2.59
C ALA A 329 16.29 -14.97 -1.62
N ASP A 330 16.56 -15.11 -0.33
CA ASP A 330 16.22 -14.11 0.69
C ASP A 330 17.27 -14.13 1.80
N ASN A 331 17.59 -12.96 2.36
CA ASN A 331 18.55 -12.85 3.46
C ASN A 331 17.98 -13.35 4.80
N ASN A 332 16.66 -13.46 4.94
CA ASN A 332 16.03 -13.90 6.18
C ASN A 332 16.14 -15.44 6.34
N PRO A 333 16.88 -15.94 7.35
CA PRO A 333 17.01 -17.37 7.61
C PRO A 333 15.68 -18.08 7.89
N GLU A 334 14.69 -17.38 8.46
CA GLU A 334 13.36 -17.94 8.75
C GLU A 334 12.58 -18.29 7.47
N LYS A 335 12.90 -17.64 6.35
CA LYS A 335 12.30 -17.94 5.05
C LYS A 335 13.04 -19.04 4.30
N SER A 336 14.30 -19.31 4.66
CA SER A 336 15.12 -20.32 4.01
C SER A 336 14.51 -21.71 4.14
N GLY A 337 14.53 -22.49 3.06
CA GLY A 337 13.89 -23.81 3.03
C GLY A 337 12.37 -23.78 2.88
N GLY A 338 11.73 -22.61 3.07
CA GLY A 338 10.35 -22.38 2.67
C GLY A 338 10.16 -22.49 1.15
N SER A 339 8.90 -22.51 0.72
CA SER A 339 8.54 -22.59 -0.70
C SER A 339 7.67 -21.40 -1.10
N LEU A 340 8.01 -20.80 -2.25
CA LEU A 340 7.21 -19.78 -2.91
C LEU A 340 7.10 -20.15 -4.39
N PHE A 341 5.88 -20.19 -4.93
CA PHE A 341 5.62 -20.65 -6.30
C PHE A 341 6.17 -22.05 -6.61
N ASN A 342 6.04 -22.98 -5.65
CA ASN A 342 6.60 -24.33 -5.73
C ASN A 342 8.13 -24.37 -5.92
N ARG A 343 8.84 -23.31 -5.52
CA ARG A 343 10.30 -23.24 -5.54
C ARG A 343 10.83 -22.91 -4.16
N ARG A 344 11.93 -23.59 -3.80
CA ARG A 344 12.62 -23.37 -2.53
C ARG A 344 13.22 -21.96 -2.49
N VAL A 345 13.10 -21.32 -1.33
CA VAL A 345 13.82 -20.09 -1.01
C VAL A 345 15.19 -20.45 -0.42
N PHE A 346 16.25 -19.91 -1.01
CA PHE A 346 17.63 -20.16 -0.61
C PHE A 346 18.22 -18.98 0.17
N LEU A 347 19.16 -19.27 1.06
CA LEU A 347 20.08 -18.24 1.53
C LEU A 347 21.09 -17.92 0.42
N PRO A 348 21.57 -16.66 0.31
CA PRO A 348 22.49 -16.28 -0.76
C PRO A 348 23.77 -17.10 -0.78
N GLN A 349 24.36 -17.38 0.38
CA GLN A 349 25.60 -18.17 0.47
C GLN A 349 25.42 -19.60 -0.04
N ASP A 350 24.25 -20.20 0.15
CA ASP A 350 23.97 -21.55 -0.31
C ASP A 350 23.75 -21.56 -1.82
N LEU A 351 22.99 -20.59 -2.34
CA LEU A 351 22.65 -20.51 -3.75
C LEU A 351 23.86 -20.15 -4.61
N PHE A 352 24.59 -19.10 -4.24
CA PHE A 352 25.69 -18.55 -5.03
C PHE A 352 27.01 -19.34 -4.84
N SER A 353 27.02 -20.40 -4.02
CA SER A 353 28.12 -21.37 -3.99
C SER A 353 28.13 -22.33 -5.19
N LYS A 354 27.01 -22.41 -5.94
CA LYS A 354 26.88 -23.29 -7.10
C LYS A 354 27.77 -22.85 -8.27
N GLU A 355 28.25 -23.81 -9.04
CA GLU A 355 28.99 -23.61 -10.30
C GLU A 355 28.06 -23.19 -11.47
N GLU A 356 27.29 -22.13 -11.26
CA GLU A 356 26.39 -21.52 -12.23
C GLU A 356 26.67 -20.01 -12.30
N GLN A 357 26.33 -19.36 -13.41
CA GLN A 357 26.37 -17.90 -13.53
C GLN A 357 24.96 -17.34 -13.34
N PHE A 358 24.85 -16.21 -12.64
CA PHE A 358 23.56 -15.67 -12.18
C PHE A 358 23.32 -14.23 -12.62
N ASP A 359 22.05 -13.95 -12.95
CA ASP A 359 21.52 -12.59 -13.00
C ASP A 359 20.49 -12.44 -11.88
N VAL A 360 20.59 -11.38 -11.09
CA VAL A 360 19.76 -11.18 -9.91
C VAL A 360 18.79 -10.03 -10.13
N LEU A 361 17.50 -10.27 -9.96
CA LEU A 361 16.47 -9.22 -9.87
C LEU A 361 16.03 -9.06 -8.42
N ILE A 362 16.32 -7.91 -7.82
CA ILE A 362 15.95 -7.58 -6.45
C ILE A 362 14.50 -7.06 -6.42
N VAL A 363 13.69 -7.70 -5.58
CA VAL A 363 12.25 -7.43 -5.38
C VAL A 363 11.97 -6.97 -3.95
N SER A 364 12.96 -6.30 -3.34
CA SER A 364 12.92 -5.78 -1.98
C SER A 364 13.24 -4.29 -1.96
N ALA A 365 12.51 -3.53 -1.15
CA ALA A 365 12.75 -2.11 -0.96
C ALA A 365 14.15 -1.80 -0.40
N PHE A 366 14.82 -2.78 0.23
CA PHE A 366 16.21 -2.68 0.69
C PHE A 366 17.23 -2.92 -0.44
N HIS A 367 16.90 -2.56 -1.68
CA HIS A 367 17.67 -2.96 -2.84
C HIS A 367 19.12 -2.45 -2.85
N GLU A 368 19.40 -1.25 -2.34
CA GLU A 368 20.78 -0.72 -2.28
C GLU A 368 21.67 -1.47 -1.28
N GLU A 369 21.13 -1.84 -0.12
CA GLU A 369 21.82 -2.68 0.84
C GLU A 369 22.10 -4.07 0.25
N ILE A 370 21.09 -4.67 -0.39
CA ILE A 370 21.21 -5.97 -1.03
C ILE A 370 22.25 -5.92 -2.16
N LYS A 371 22.23 -4.88 -3.02
CA LYS A 371 23.24 -4.69 -4.09
C LYS A 371 24.65 -4.76 -3.51
N SER A 372 24.90 -4.05 -2.41
CA SER A 372 26.20 -4.01 -1.74
C SER A 372 26.63 -5.38 -1.19
N GLN A 373 25.69 -6.14 -0.64
CA GLN A 373 25.95 -7.50 -0.15
C GLN A 373 26.22 -8.52 -1.25
N LEU A 374 25.69 -8.31 -2.46
CA LEU A 374 25.84 -9.23 -3.58
C LEU A 374 27.19 -9.09 -4.31
N VAL A 375 27.90 -7.97 -4.15
CA VAL A 375 29.20 -7.71 -4.81
C VAL A 375 30.25 -8.78 -4.52
N ARG A 376 30.17 -9.46 -3.37
CA ARG A 376 31.13 -10.51 -2.96
C ARG A 376 31.03 -11.81 -3.77
N TYR A 377 29.99 -12.00 -4.59
CA TYR A 377 29.77 -13.23 -5.36
C TYR A 377 30.17 -13.03 -6.83
N GLU A 378 31.33 -13.57 -7.23
CA GLU A 378 31.92 -13.36 -8.57
C GLU A 378 31.12 -14.01 -9.72
N ASN A 379 30.29 -14.99 -9.39
CA ASN A 379 29.40 -15.67 -10.33
C ASN A 379 28.08 -14.93 -10.58
N ILE A 380 27.83 -13.79 -9.92
CA ILE A 380 26.76 -12.87 -10.27
C ILE A 380 27.26 -11.90 -11.35
N LYS A 381 26.61 -11.88 -12.51
CA LYS A 381 27.00 -11.02 -13.64
C LYS A 381 26.28 -9.69 -13.67
N TYR A 382 24.99 -9.72 -13.38
CA TYR A 382 24.18 -8.50 -13.37
C TYR A 382 23.24 -8.50 -12.18
N VAL A 383 23.07 -7.32 -11.59
CA VAL A 383 22.11 -7.06 -10.51
C VAL A 383 21.17 -5.96 -10.97
N TYR A 384 19.88 -6.25 -10.92
CA TYR A 384 18.78 -5.35 -11.26
C TYR A 384 17.88 -5.14 -10.04
N SER A 385 17.10 -4.06 -10.01
CA SER A 385 16.06 -3.84 -9.02
C SER A 385 14.75 -3.49 -9.68
N VAL A 386 13.62 -3.92 -9.11
CA VAL A 386 12.29 -3.43 -9.51
C VAL A 386 12.05 -1.96 -9.13
N TYR A 387 12.98 -1.40 -8.34
CA TYR A 387 13.03 0.00 -7.91
C TYR A 387 14.07 0.83 -8.68
N ASP A 388 14.77 0.21 -9.64
CA ASP A 388 15.66 0.94 -10.56
C ASP A 388 14.84 1.75 -11.56
#